data_AF-A0A060WBP2-F1
#
_entry.id   AF-A0A060WBP2-F1
#
_cell.length_a   1.000
_cell.length_b   1.000
_cell.length_c   1.000
_cell.angle_alpha   90.00
_cell.angle_beta   90.00
_cell.angle_gamma   90.00
#
_symmetry.space_group_name_H-M   'P 1'
#
loop_
_entity.id
_entity.type
_entity.pdbx_description
1 polymer ?
#
loop_
_entity_poly.entity_id
_entity_poly.type
_entity_poly.pdbx_seq_one_letter_code
_entity_poly.pdbx_strand_id
1 'polypeptide(L)'
;MENIMTNVFIAGLPACAIYFLYANIYCSYKLLKANVVFDSRQRIPSFAYLFLRYVFRALIKRQGHLYFCDRDVKGEVAFTIFNCRFNKDLLRRFCSAAGYGWDYPDIEFRDIPLCYPDTLCLRMLDILISAEKFRLSPLGLVRVRQSLRTWQPIDELKKGPFKLQARVLEYRIVEDGVEVDISLTAISHTDQPVWESVLTMLSQDRGRTPNTQPKPEWYDGHMDTSEPDDVKAVDINVPWTTGLKFVWAFSDYSPRCLLTLPAKLLGCRCTPTPSLWMLSKCLAEIEKHKGVDAIRAPISVTAQYNGTRKSDHQIL
;
A
#
# COMPACT_ATOMS: atom_id res chain seq x y z
N MET A 1 23.37 -8.48 -49.60
CA MET A 1 22.87 -7.20 -49.03
C MET A 1 21.75 -7.42 -48.01
N GLU A 2 20.85 -8.40 -48.17
CA GLU A 2 19.80 -8.71 -47.18
C GLU A 2 20.33 -8.99 -45.76
N ASN A 3 21.38 -9.81 -45.60
CA ASN A 3 21.91 -10.14 -44.26
C ASN A 3 22.52 -8.95 -43.48
N ILE A 4 22.96 -7.89 -44.17
CA ILE A 4 23.51 -6.69 -43.51
C ILE A 4 22.35 -5.82 -43.00
N MET A 5 21.28 -5.69 -43.79
CA MET A 5 20.09 -4.96 -43.38
C MET A 5 19.43 -5.62 -42.17
N THR A 6 19.26 -6.94 -42.18
CA THR A 6 18.65 -7.68 -41.05
C THR A 6 19.45 -7.53 -39.75
N ASN A 7 20.79 -7.59 -39.81
CA ASN A 7 21.64 -7.42 -38.62
C ASN A 7 21.65 -5.99 -38.07
N VAL A 8 21.57 -4.97 -38.92
CA VAL A 8 21.45 -3.56 -38.50
C VAL A 8 20.09 -3.28 -37.86
N PHE A 9 19.01 -3.88 -38.39
CA PHE A 9 17.68 -3.80 -37.78
C PHE A 9 17.62 -4.55 -36.42
N ILE A 10 18.24 -5.74 -36.32
CA ILE A 10 18.27 -6.53 -35.08
C ILE A 10 19.10 -5.84 -33.99
N ALA A 11 20.20 -5.15 -34.32
CA ALA A 11 21.01 -4.41 -33.36
C ALA A 11 20.47 -2.99 -33.04
N GLY A 12 19.75 -2.37 -33.98
CA GLY A 12 19.17 -1.02 -33.80
C GLY A 12 17.96 -0.98 -32.86
N LEU A 13 17.13 -2.03 -32.88
CA LEU A 13 15.96 -2.18 -32.01
C LEU A 13 16.30 -2.18 -30.50
N PRO A 14 17.28 -2.97 -30.01
CA PRO A 14 17.64 -2.95 -28.59
C PRO A 14 18.29 -1.63 -28.18
N ALA A 15 19.11 -1.00 -29.04
CA ALA A 15 19.68 0.30 -28.75
C ALA A 15 18.60 1.39 -28.59
N CYS A 16 17.59 1.40 -29.48
CA CYS A 16 16.45 2.30 -29.37
C CYS A 16 15.64 2.03 -28.09
N ALA A 17 15.37 0.76 -27.77
CA ALA A 17 14.63 0.39 -26.56
C ALA A 17 15.35 0.84 -25.28
N ILE A 18 16.68 0.66 -25.20
CA ILE A 18 17.51 1.12 -24.08
C ILE A 18 17.47 2.65 -23.97
N TYR A 19 17.56 3.36 -25.10
CA TYR A 19 17.46 4.82 -25.11
C TYR A 19 16.10 5.30 -24.60
N PHE A 20 15.00 4.72 -25.07
CA PHE A 20 13.65 5.05 -24.58
C PHE A 20 13.48 4.74 -23.09
N LEU A 21 14.01 3.61 -22.61
CA LEU A 21 14.00 3.28 -21.20
C LEU A 21 14.77 4.32 -20.37
N TYR A 22 15.98 4.67 -20.80
CA TYR A 22 16.80 5.69 -20.15
C TYR A 22 16.12 7.05 -20.13
N ALA A 23 15.58 7.50 -21.28
CA ALA A 23 14.86 8.76 -21.37
C ALA A 23 13.63 8.79 -20.45
N ASN A 24 12.88 7.70 -20.35
CA ASN A 24 11.75 7.58 -19.43
C ASN A 24 12.18 7.66 -17.96
N ILE A 25 13.28 6.97 -17.59
CA ILE A 25 13.86 7.01 -16.25
C ILE A 25 14.32 8.42 -15.91
N TYR A 26 15.06 9.07 -16.81
CA TYR A 26 15.58 10.42 -16.61
C TYR A 26 14.48 11.48 -16.50
N CYS A 27 13.46 11.43 -17.38
CA CYS A 27 12.30 12.32 -17.29
C CYS A 27 11.56 12.16 -15.96
N SER A 28 11.38 10.91 -15.51
CA SER A 28 10.72 10.61 -14.23
C SER A 28 11.53 11.13 -13.03
N TYR A 29 12.86 11.00 -13.08
CA TYR A 29 13.76 11.58 -12.09
C TYR A 29 13.62 13.09 -12.00
N LYS A 30 13.69 13.79 -13.14
CA LYS A 30 13.54 15.25 -13.19
C LYS A 30 12.18 15.70 -12.67
N LEU A 31 11.12 14.99 -13.04
CA LEU A 31 9.76 15.26 -12.59
C LEU A 31 9.61 15.14 -11.07
N LEU A 32 10.08 14.03 -10.47
CA LEU A 32 9.94 13.79 -9.02
C LEU A 32 10.88 14.66 -8.18
N LYS A 33 11.97 15.17 -8.76
CA LYS A 33 12.84 16.14 -8.09
C LYS A 33 12.22 17.54 -8.02
N ALA A 34 11.45 17.92 -9.04
CA ALA A 34 10.88 19.26 -9.16
C ALA A 34 9.48 19.39 -8.55
N ASN A 35 8.72 18.30 -8.42
CA ASN A 35 7.30 18.35 -8.10
C ASN A 35 6.91 17.46 -6.92
N VAL A 36 6.04 17.99 -6.07
CA VAL A 36 5.29 17.25 -5.04
C VAL A 36 3.81 17.08 -5.42
N VAL A 37 3.36 17.81 -6.44
CA VAL A 37 2.00 17.76 -7.00
C VAL A 37 2.07 17.25 -8.44
N PHE A 38 1.24 16.27 -8.77
CA PHE A 38 1.19 15.65 -10.10
C PHE A 38 -0.21 15.75 -10.69
N ASP A 39 -0.29 16.00 -12.00
CA ASP A 39 -1.55 15.87 -12.74
C ASP A 39 -1.67 14.42 -13.23
N SER A 40 -2.80 13.76 -12.96
CA SER A 40 -3.03 12.39 -13.45
C SER A 40 -3.11 12.31 -14.98
N ARG A 41 -3.42 13.42 -15.66
CA ARG A 41 -3.46 13.50 -17.12
C ARG A 41 -2.08 13.72 -17.75
N GLN A 42 -1.12 14.22 -16.96
CA GLN A 42 0.24 14.43 -17.40
C GLN A 42 1.11 13.22 -17.03
N ARG A 43 2.41 13.31 -17.32
CA ARG A 43 3.35 12.25 -16.97
C ARG A 43 3.48 12.17 -15.44
N ILE A 44 3.05 11.06 -14.87
CA ILE A 44 3.40 10.60 -13.51
C ILE A 44 4.76 9.87 -13.59
N PRO A 45 5.58 9.80 -12.51
CA PRO A 45 6.80 9.00 -12.53
C PRO A 45 6.57 7.59 -13.07
N SER A 46 7.40 7.19 -14.03
CA SER A 46 7.27 5.89 -14.69
C SER A 46 7.47 4.74 -13.71
N PHE A 47 6.80 3.63 -14.01
CA PHE A 47 6.88 2.41 -13.22
C PHE A 47 8.31 1.88 -13.08
N ALA A 48 9.07 1.85 -14.18
CA ALA A 48 10.47 1.41 -14.21
C ALA A 48 11.37 2.29 -13.32
N TYR A 49 11.17 3.61 -13.36
CA TYR A 49 11.91 4.52 -12.49
C TYR A 49 11.60 4.29 -11.01
N LEU A 50 10.32 4.17 -10.64
CA LEU A 50 9.92 3.91 -9.26
C LEU A 50 10.45 2.56 -8.76
N PHE A 51 10.46 1.54 -9.61
CA PHE A 51 11.08 0.24 -9.33
C PHE A 51 12.58 0.38 -9.03
N LEU A 52 13.34 0.99 -9.94
CA LEU A 52 14.80 1.17 -9.78
C LEU A 52 15.11 1.99 -8.53
N ARG A 53 14.33 3.06 -8.30
CA ARG A 53 14.46 3.91 -7.12
C ARG A 53 14.16 3.13 -5.83
N TYR A 54 13.12 2.30 -5.82
CA TYR A 54 12.81 1.42 -4.69
C TYR A 54 13.98 0.49 -4.39
N VAL A 55 14.51 -0.23 -5.40
CA VAL A 55 15.63 -1.17 -5.23
C VAL A 55 16.88 -0.45 -4.72
N PHE A 56 17.22 0.69 -5.33
CA PHE A 56 18.36 1.49 -4.91
C PHE A 56 18.25 1.96 -3.45
N ARG A 57 17.06 2.45 -3.04
CA ARG A 57 16.81 2.85 -1.65
C ARG A 57 16.83 1.67 -0.68
N ALA A 58 16.32 0.52 -1.10
CA ALA A 58 16.36 -0.72 -0.33
C ALA A 58 17.79 -1.23 -0.10
N LEU A 59 18.70 -1.03 -1.05
CA LEU A 59 20.11 -1.40 -0.93
C LEU A 59 20.90 -0.46 -0.01
N ILE A 60 20.56 0.83 0.00
CA ILE A 60 21.24 1.84 0.82
C ILE A 60 20.76 1.81 2.27
N LYS A 61 19.45 1.68 2.49
CA LYS A 61 18.84 1.78 3.82
C LYS A 61 18.62 0.40 4.44
N ARG A 62 19.14 0.22 5.64
CA ARG A 62 18.93 -0.97 6.47
C ARG A 62 17.55 -0.93 7.14
N GLN A 63 16.95 -2.11 7.33
CA GLN A 63 15.69 -2.28 8.06
C GLN A 63 15.89 -1.96 9.54
N GLY A 64 14.84 -1.46 10.22
CA GLY A 64 14.88 -1.15 11.65
C GLY A 64 15.66 0.12 12.01
N HIS A 65 16.28 0.80 11.05
CA HIS A 65 17.07 2.01 11.29
C HIS A 65 16.34 3.27 10.79
N LEU A 66 16.25 4.28 11.66
CA LEU A 66 15.70 5.59 11.32
C LEU A 66 16.81 6.50 10.78
N TYR A 67 16.71 6.89 9.52
CA TYR A 67 17.67 7.79 8.88
C TYR A 67 17.27 9.26 9.07
N PHE A 68 18.26 10.11 9.29
CA PHE A 68 18.11 11.56 9.35
C PHE A 68 18.81 12.15 8.12
N CYS A 69 18.21 13.17 7.50
CA CYS A 69 18.88 13.95 6.47
C CYS A 69 19.42 15.24 7.11
N ASP A 70 20.70 15.54 6.94
CA ASP A 70 21.38 16.74 7.50
C ASP A 70 20.75 18.09 7.12
N ARG A 71 19.86 18.09 6.12
CA ARG A 71 18.97 19.22 5.83
C ARG A 71 17.61 18.94 6.46
N ASP A 72 17.53 19.06 7.78
CA ASP A 72 16.28 18.98 8.54
C ASP A 72 15.43 20.25 8.32
N VAL A 73 15.19 20.57 7.05
CA VAL A 73 14.12 21.48 6.68
C VAL A 73 12.86 20.70 6.95
N LYS A 74 12.06 21.19 7.90
CA LYS A 74 10.65 20.86 8.22
C LYS A 74 9.78 20.72 6.96
N GLY A 75 10.05 19.71 6.14
CA GLY A 75 9.44 19.48 4.86
C GLY A 75 8.66 18.20 4.98
N GLU A 76 7.37 18.35 5.24
CA GLU A 76 6.39 17.26 5.24
C GLU A 76 6.60 16.41 3.98
N VAL A 77 6.76 15.09 4.14
CA VAL A 77 6.85 14.17 2.99
C VAL A 77 5.43 13.93 2.53
N ALA A 78 4.92 14.85 1.72
CA ALA A 78 3.58 14.81 1.16
C ALA A 78 3.62 14.88 -0.36
N PHE A 79 2.79 14.07 -1.01
CA PHE A 79 2.58 14.07 -2.45
C PHE A 79 1.09 14.17 -2.73
N THR A 80 0.73 14.89 -3.78
CA THR A 80 -0.67 15.05 -4.22
C THR A 80 -0.78 14.72 -5.71
N ILE A 81 -1.79 13.95 -6.09
CA ILE A 81 -2.18 13.76 -7.49
C ILE A 81 -3.56 14.38 -7.69
N PHE A 82 -3.69 15.33 -8.60
CA PHE A 82 -4.98 15.93 -8.96
C PHE A 82 -5.49 15.39 -10.30
N ASN A 83 -6.74 15.72 -10.63
CA ASN A 83 -7.44 15.29 -11.84
C ASN A 83 -7.66 13.77 -11.98
N CYS A 84 -7.50 13.01 -10.89
CA CYS A 84 -7.73 11.58 -10.87
C CYS A 84 -9.16 11.26 -11.34
N ARG A 85 -9.29 10.20 -12.12
CA ARG A 85 -10.58 9.72 -12.62
C ARG A 85 -10.86 8.33 -12.08
N PHE A 86 -12.13 8.08 -11.81
CA PHE A 86 -12.59 6.79 -11.36
C PHE A 86 -12.39 5.74 -12.47
N ASN A 87 -11.88 4.56 -12.11
CA ASN A 87 -11.64 3.47 -13.05
C ASN A 87 -12.53 2.26 -12.69
N LYS A 88 -13.57 2.05 -13.51
CA LYS A 88 -14.54 0.97 -13.32
C LYS A 88 -13.92 -0.43 -13.47
N ASP A 89 -12.95 -0.60 -14.38
CA ASP A 89 -12.27 -1.88 -14.55
C ASP A 89 -11.41 -2.22 -13.35
N LEU A 90 -10.73 -1.23 -12.77
CA LEU A 90 -10.00 -1.41 -11.53
C LEU A 90 -10.92 -1.77 -10.37
N LEU A 91 -12.09 -1.12 -10.27
CA LEU A 91 -13.09 -1.49 -9.26
C LEU A 91 -13.52 -2.94 -9.43
N ARG A 92 -13.84 -3.37 -10.66
CA ARG A 92 -14.24 -4.75 -10.94
C ARG A 92 -13.15 -5.76 -10.55
N ARG A 93 -11.88 -5.47 -10.87
CA ARG A 93 -10.72 -6.28 -10.44
C ARG A 93 -10.63 -6.35 -8.91
N PHE A 94 -10.82 -5.21 -8.23
CA PHE A 94 -10.81 -5.16 -6.77
C PHE A 94 -11.93 -5.98 -6.14
N CYS A 95 -13.17 -5.79 -6.59
CA CYS A 95 -14.33 -6.54 -6.10
C CYS A 95 -14.11 -8.05 -6.25
N SER A 96 -13.68 -8.48 -7.45
CA SER A 96 -13.37 -9.89 -7.72
C SER A 96 -12.27 -10.45 -6.81
N ALA A 97 -11.19 -9.69 -6.57
CA ALA A 97 -10.07 -10.15 -5.77
C ALA A 97 -10.35 -10.14 -4.25
N ALA A 98 -11.12 -9.17 -3.77
CA ALA A 98 -11.52 -9.07 -2.35
C ALA A 98 -12.75 -9.93 -2.02
N GLY A 99 -13.39 -10.55 -3.00
CA GLY A 99 -14.51 -11.47 -2.81
C GLY A 99 -15.87 -10.78 -2.64
N TYR A 100 -16.00 -9.55 -3.14
CA TYR A 100 -17.30 -8.92 -3.37
C TYR A 100 -17.99 -9.61 -4.56
N GLY A 101 -19.32 -9.61 -4.59
CA GLY A 101 -20.11 -10.20 -5.67
C GLY A 101 -19.71 -9.67 -7.05
N TRP A 102 -19.91 -10.48 -8.10
CA TRP A 102 -19.58 -10.12 -9.49
C TRP A 102 -20.31 -8.84 -9.96
N ASP A 103 -21.49 -8.59 -9.39
CA ASP A 103 -22.48 -7.57 -9.72
C ASP A 103 -22.27 -6.30 -8.90
N TYR A 104 -21.43 -6.37 -7.87
CA TYR A 104 -21.10 -5.25 -7.00
C TYR A 104 -20.81 -3.93 -7.74
N PRO A 105 -19.96 -3.87 -8.80
CA PRO A 105 -19.63 -2.61 -9.46
C PRO A 105 -20.77 -2.03 -10.32
N ASP A 106 -21.84 -2.78 -10.52
CA ASP A 106 -22.93 -2.46 -11.45
C ASP A 106 -24.28 -2.21 -10.71
N ILE A 107 -24.34 -2.39 -9.38
CA ILE A 107 -25.53 -2.14 -8.55
C ILE A 107 -25.55 -0.68 -8.05
N GLU A 108 -26.63 0.05 -8.35
CA GLU A 108 -26.79 1.46 -7.95
C GLU A 108 -26.95 1.69 -6.44
N PHE A 109 -27.42 0.69 -5.70
CA PHE A 109 -27.70 0.80 -4.26
C PHE A 109 -26.49 0.50 -3.37
N ARG A 110 -25.32 0.15 -3.95
CA ARG A 110 -24.10 -0.16 -3.19
C ARG A 110 -23.04 0.89 -3.41
N ASP A 111 -22.53 1.42 -2.30
CA ASP A 111 -21.37 2.31 -2.32
C ASP A 111 -20.11 1.54 -2.75
N ILE A 112 -19.18 2.24 -3.40
CA ILE A 112 -17.82 1.72 -3.64
C ILE A 112 -17.23 1.14 -2.33
N PRO A 113 -16.57 -0.03 -2.37
CA PRO A 113 -16.02 -0.65 -1.16
C PRO A 113 -15.05 0.25 -0.40
N LEU A 114 -15.10 0.17 0.93
CA LEU A 114 -14.34 1.03 1.83
C LEU A 114 -12.81 0.99 1.60
N CYS A 115 -12.26 -0.16 1.22
CA CYS A 115 -10.83 -0.32 0.94
C CYS A 115 -10.43 -0.04 -0.52
N TYR A 116 -11.37 0.23 -1.43
CA TYR A 116 -11.03 0.49 -2.82
C TYR A 116 -10.10 1.70 -3.01
N PRO A 117 -10.27 2.85 -2.32
CA PRO A 117 -9.37 3.98 -2.50
C PRO A 117 -7.90 3.72 -2.13
N ASP A 118 -7.60 2.74 -1.26
CA ASP A 118 -6.22 2.30 -1.01
C ASP A 118 -5.55 1.81 -2.31
N THR A 119 -6.31 1.15 -3.20
CA THR A 119 -5.78 0.65 -4.48
C THR A 119 -5.39 1.78 -5.43
N LEU A 120 -6.17 2.86 -5.43
CA LEU A 120 -5.87 4.08 -6.20
C LEU A 120 -4.59 4.76 -5.69
N CYS A 121 -4.36 4.68 -4.38
CA CYS A 121 -3.21 5.29 -3.72
C CYS A 121 -1.91 4.46 -3.80
N LEU A 122 -1.94 3.23 -4.34
CA LEU A 122 -0.77 2.34 -4.36
C LEU A 122 0.46 2.99 -5.00
N ARG A 123 0.28 3.67 -6.14
CA ARG A 123 1.38 4.37 -6.83
C ARG A 123 1.91 5.54 -6.01
N MET A 124 1.04 6.26 -5.30
CA MET A 124 1.44 7.37 -4.43
C MET A 124 2.25 6.87 -3.24
N LEU A 125 1.83 5.75 -2.66
CA LEU A 125 2.57 5.09 -1.60
C LEU A 125 3.98 4.70 -2.08
N ASP A 126 4.14 4.20 -3.32
CA ASP A 126 5.45 3.87 -3.89
C ASP A 126 6.34 5.11 -4.08
N ILE A 127 5.76 6.21 -4.56
CA ILE A 127 6.46 7.50 -4.68
C ILE A 127 6.92 7.95 -3.28
N LEU A 128 6.05 7.87 -2.29
CA LEU A 128 6.29 8.33 -0.92
C LEU A 128 7.38 7.51 -0.22
N ILE A 129 7.29 6.19 -0.19
CA ILE A 129 8.28 5.35 0.52
C ILE A 129 9.65 5.32 -0.18
N SER A 130 9.68 5.57 -1.49
CA SER A 130 10.93 5.69 -2.24
C SER A 130 11.48 7.12 -2.24
N ALA A 131 10.76 8.08 -1.62
CA ALA A 131 11.19 9.46 -1.50
C ALA A 131 12.54 9.55 -0.78
N GLU A 132 13.34 10.56 -1.14
CA GLU A 132 14.64 10.77 -0.50
C GLU A 132 14.49 11.06 0.99
N LYS A 133 13.51 11.90 1.31
CA LYS A 133 13.15 12.32 2.66
C LYS A 133 12.43 11.24 3.48
N PHE A 134 11.98 10.13 2.88
CA PHE A 134 11.37 9.05 3.64
C PHE A 134 12.42 8.36 4.50
N ARG A 135 12.22 8.27 5.81
CA ARG A 135 13.31 8.02 6.77
C ARG A 135 13.59 6.55 7.06
N LEU A 136 12.83 5.62 6.47
CA LEU A 136 13.01 4.18 6.65
C LEU A 136 13.43 3.51 5.35
N SER A 137 13.93 2.28 5.44
CA SER A 137 14.07 1.43 4.26
C SER A 137 12.68 1.10 3.71
N PRO A 138 12.44 1.24 2.39
CA PRO A 138 11.17 0.85 1.81
C PRO A 138 11.00 -0.68 1.79
N LEU A 139 12.10 -1.44 1.94
CA LEU A 139 12.09 -2.89 2.05
C LEU A 139 11.80 -3.31 3.49
N GLY A 140 10.98 -4.35 3.67
CA GLY A 140 10.70 -4.92 4.98
C GLY A 140 9.68 -4.14 5.82
N LEU A 141 9.00 -3.15 5.24
CA LEU A 141 7.87 -2.48 5.88
C LEU A 141 6.68 -3.43 5.98
N VAL A 142 6.19 -3.64 7.20
CA VAL A 142 5.03 -4.49 7.50
C VAL A 142 3.89 -3.62 8.01
N ARG A 143 2.68 -3.76 7.45
CA ARG A 143 1.49 -3.07 7.95
C ARG A 143 1.03 -3.73 9.26
N VAL A 144 1.05 -2.98 10.36
CA VAL A 144 0.67 -3.48 11.71
C VAL A 144 -0.68 -2.93 12.16
N ARG A 145 -1.07 -1.75 11.68
CA ARG A 145 -2.38 -1.16 11.94
C ARG A 145 -2.86 -0.38 10.72
N GLN A 146 -4.17 -0.32 10.53
CA GLN A 146 -4.82 0.54 9.55
C GLN A 146 -6.11 1.10 10.12
N SER A 147 -6.31 2.41 10.03
CA SER A 147 -7.59 3.07 10.32
C SER A 147 -8.15 3.68 9.05
N LEU A 148 -9.41 3.37 8.75
CA LEU A 148 -10.16 3.87 7.60
C LEU A 148 -11.27 4.78 8.10
N ARG A 149 -11.47 5.91 7.44
CA ARG A 149 -12.55 6.85 7.74
C ARG A 149 -13.20 7.33 6.45
N THR A 150 -14.52 7.40 6.45
CA THR A 150 -15.30 8.08 5.41
C THR A 150 -16.22 9.13 6.02
N TRP A 151 -16.35 10.25 5.31
CA TRP A 151 -17.28 11.33 5.67
C TRP A 151 -18.50 11.36 4.74
N GLN A 152 -18.31 10.89 3.51
CA GLN A 152 -19.33 10.80 2.47
C GLN A 152 -19.20 9.44 1.78
N PRO A 153 -20.25 8.97 1.07
CA PRO A 153 -20.13 7.79 0.21
C PRO A 153 -18.94 7.92 -0.74
N ILE A 154 -18.18 6.85 -0.92
CA ILE A 154 -17.01 6.86 -1.83
C ILE A 154 -17.44 7.09 -3.29
N ASP A 155 -18.72 6.89 -3.58
CA ASP A 155 -19.38 7.22 -4.84
C ASP A 155 -19.26 8.69 -5.27
N GLU A 156 -18.98 9.61 -4.34
CA GLU A 156 -18.62 10.99 -4.68
C GLU A 156 -17.41 11.09 -5.62
N LEU A 157 -16.51 10.09 -5.60
CA LEU A 157 -15.37 10.01 -6.51
C LEU A 157 -15.77 9.67 -7.96
N LYS A 158 -16.98 9.12 -8.19
CA LYS A 158 -17.52 8.87 -9.55
C LYS A 158 -18.00 10.15 -10.22
N LYS A 159 -18.43 11.14 -9.44
CA LYS A 159 -19.11 12.36 -9.93
C LYS A 159 -18.20 13.32 -10.69
N GLY A 160 -16.89 13.23 -10.52
CA GLY A 160 -15.97 14.19 -11.12
C GLY A 160 -14.50 13.81 -10.95
N PRO A 161 -13.58 14.67 -11.40
CA PRO A 161 -12.17 14.52 -11.10
C PRO A 161 -11.93 14.72 -9.60
N PHE A 162 -11.09 13.89 -9.00
CA PHE A 162 -10.77 13.97 -7.58
C PHE A 162 -9.26 14.13 -7.36
N LYS A 163 -8.87 14.41 -6.12
CA LYS A 163 -7.47 14.47 -5.68
C LYS A 163 -7.16 13.28 -4.79
N LEU A 164 -5.97 12.73 -4.93
CA LEU A 164 -5.39 11.78 -4.00
C LEU A 164 -4.19 12.44 -3.33
N GLN A 165 -4.02 12.22 -2.03
CA GLN A 165 -2.86 12.71 -1.30
C GLN A 165 -2.28 11.59 -0.42
N ALA A 166 -0.95 11.59 -0.29
CA ALA A 166 -0.22 10.66 0.57
C ALA A 166 0.79 11.48 1.37
N ARG A 167 0.80 11.32 2.69
CA ARG A 167 1.67 12.06 3.61
C ARG A 167 2.24 11.16 4.69
N VAL A 168 3.48 11.40 5.08
CA VAL A 168 4.05 10.86 6.33
C VAL A 168 3.57 11.74 7.48
N LEU A 169 2.93 11.12 8.47
CA LEU A 169 2.48 11.81 9.68
C LEU A 169 3.61 11.87 10.71
N GLU A 170 4.10 10.70 11.13
CA GLU A 170 5.11 10.62 12.17
C GLU A 170 5.91 9.32 12.11
N TYR A 171 7.06 9.35 12.81
CA TYR A 171 7.93 8.19 13.04
C TYR A 171 8.02 7.94 14.54
N ARG A 172 7.88 6.68 14.97
CA ARG A 172 7.97 6.28 16.37
C ARG A 172 8.97 5.14 16.51
N ILE A 173 9.91 5.26 17.44
CA ILE A 173 10.81 4.14 17.80
C ILE A 173 10.04 3.26 18.80
N VAL A 174 9.99 1.97 18.53
CA VAL A 174 9.31 0.96 19.35
C VAL A 174 10.27 -0.19 19.66
N GLU A 175 9.89 -1.11 20.54
CA GLU A 175 10.75 -2.24 20.92
C GLU A 175 11.17 -3.09 19.73
N ASP A 176 10.22 -3.37 18.81
CA ASP A 176 10.43 -4.22 17.63
C ASP A 176 11.06 -3.49 16.42
N GLY A 177 11.41 -2.22 16.55
CA GLY A 177 12.03 -1.42 15.48
C GLY A 177 11.48 0.00 15.39
N VAL A 178 11.08 0.42 14.19
CA VAL A 178 10.58 1.79 13.96
C VAL A 178 9.27 1.75 13.19
N GLU A 179 8.25 2.38 13.75
CA GLU A 179 6.97 2.60 13.09
C GLU A 179 6.95 3.92 12.31
N VAL A 180 6.17 3.94 11.25
CA VAL A 180 5.79 5.14 10.52
C VAL A 180 4.29 5.14 10.27
N ASP A 181 3.66 6.27 10.52
CA ASP A 181 2.28 6.51 10.13
C ASP A 181 2.21 7.25 8.80
N ILE A 182 1.43 6.72 7.87
CA ILE A 182 1.22 7.28 6.54
C ILE A 182 -0.27 7.49 6.34
N SER A 183 -0.68 8.73 6.07
CA SER A 183 -2.07 9.06 5.72
C SER A 183 -2.23 9.09 4.20
N LEU A 184 -3.25 8.41 3.72
CA LEU A 184 -3.72 8.40 2.34
C LEU A 184 -5.12 9.01 2.33
N THR A 185 -5.37 10.02 1.49
CA THR A 185 -6.66 10.72 1.45
C THR A 185 -7.19 10.82 0.03
N ALA A 186 -8.51 10.76 -0.10
CA ALA A 186 -9.23 11.05 -1.34
C ALA A 186 -10.17 12.23 -1.12
N ILE A 187 -10.03 13.25 -1.96
CA ILE A 187 -10.76 14.53 -1.88
C ILE A 187 -11.58 14.69 -3.16
N SER A 188 -12.88 14.95 -3.02
CA SER A 188 -13.83 15.05 -4.13
C SER A 188 -13.52 16.23 -5.08
N HIS A 189 -14.29 16.30 -6.16
CA HIS A 189 -14.30 17.45 -7.08
C HIS A 189 -14.78 18.76 -6.42
N THR A 190 -15.48 18.68 -5.28
CA THR A 190 -15.94 19.83 -4.46
C THR A 190 -14.96 20.20 -3.36
N ASP A 191 -13.74 19.64 -3.38
CA ASP A 191 -12.68 19.85 -2.39
C ASP A 191 -13.05 19.40 -0.97
N GLN A 192 -13.95 18.43 -0.86
CA GLN A 192 -14.35 17.83 0.41
C GLN A 192 -13.65 16.47 0.62
N PRO A 193 -13.13 16.16 1.82
CA PRO A 193 -12.55 14.85 2.09
C PRO A 193 -13.66 13.79 2.06
N VAL A 194 -13.49 12.79 1.21
CA VAL A 194 -14.44 11.67 1.08
C VAL A 194 -13.98 10.50 1.93
N TRP A 195 -12.67 10.24 1.92
CA TRP A 195 -12.06 9.05 2.51
C TRP A 195 -10.62 9.32 2.99
N GLU A 196 -10.25 8.68 4.10
CA GLU A 196 -8.89 8.65 4.64
C GLU A 196 -8.52 7.24 5.11
N SER A 197 -7.26 6.86 4.89
CA SER A 197 -6.63 5.66 5.42
C SER A 197 -5.31 6.04 6.09
N VAL A 198 -5.22 5.80 7.39
CA VAL A 198 -3.97 5.94 8.15
C VAL A 198 -3.36 4.56 8.33
N LEU A 199 -2.20 4.37 7.71
CA LEU A 199 -1.43 3.13 7.71
C LEU A 199 -0.27 3.25 8.71
N THR A 200 -0.23 2.37 9.71
CA THR A 200 0.97 2.21 10.54
C THR A 200 1.80 1.06 9.96
N MET A 201 3.03 1.39 9.58
CA MET A 201 4.00 0.42 9.05
C MET A 201 5.20 0.30 9.97
N LEU A 202 5.59 -0.93 10.28
CA LEU A 202 6.75 -1.28 11.07
C LEU A 202 7.92 -1.66 10.16
N SER A 203 9.06 -0.98 10.34
CA SER A 203 10.37 -1.45 9.89
C SER A 203 11.00 -2.23 11.02
N GLN A 204 11.02 -3.56 10.90
CA GLN A 204 11.55 -4.44 11.94
C GLN A 204 13.08 -4.39 12.00
N ASP A 205 13.63 -4.34 13.21
CA ASP A 205 15.07 -4.55 13.43
C ASP A 205 15.36 -6.05 13.52
N ARG A 206 15.87 -6.63 12.43
CA ARG A 206 16.26 -8.06 12.38
C ARG A 206 17.59 -8.35 13.06
N GLY A 207 18.33 -7.32 13.50
CA GLY A 207 19.65 -7.45 14.13
C GLY A 207 19.60 -7.54 15.65
N ARG A 208 18.48 -7.17 16.29
CA ARG A 208 18.28 -7.36 17.73
C ARG A 208 17.66 -8.74 17.96
N THR A 209 18.46 -9.67 18.50
CA THR A 209 17.88 -10.78 19.27
C THR A 209 16.99 -10.15 20.34
N PRO A 210 15.71 -10.56 20.46
CA PRO A 210 14.87 -10.07 21.53
C PRO A 210 15.58 -10.42 22.81
N ASN A 211 16.04 -9.41 23.54
CA ASN A 211 16.64 -9.63 24.84
C ASN A 211 15.52 -10.28 25.67
N THR A 212 15.74 -11.51 26.11
CA THR A 212 14.88 -12.17 27.10
C THR A 212 15.04 -11.38 28.39
N GLN A 213 14.35 -10.25 28.48
CA GLN A 213 14.15 -9.54 29.73
C GLN A 213 12.74 -9.88 30.23
N PRO A 214 12.62 -10.22 31.52
CA PRO A 214 11.32 -10.50 32.10
C PRO A 214 10.45 -9.25 31.96
N LYS A 215 9.20 -9.50 31.55
CA LYS A 215 8.13 -8.52 31.45
C LYS A 215 8.12 -7.66 32.74
N PRO A 216 8.24 -6.33 32.67
CA PRO A 216 8.08 -5.50 33.86
C PRO A 216 6.65 -5.65 34.40
N GLU A 217 6.52 -6.06 35.67
CA GLU A 217 5.26 -6.27 36.38
C GLU A 217 4.46 -4.97 36.68
N TRP A 218 4.66 -3.91 35.89
CA TRP A 218 4.03 -2.60 36.11
C TRP A 218 3.14 -2.13 34.94
N TYR A 219 2.64 -3.09 34.15
CA TYR A 219 1.44 -2.93 33.32
C TYR A 219 0.36 -3.87 33.85
N ASP A 220 -0.01 -3.68 35.10
CA ASP A 220 -1.36 -4.04 35.59
C ASP A 220 -2.31 -2.89 35.22
N GLY A 221 -2.36 -2.61 33.92
CA GLY A 221 -3.42 -1.80 33.34
C GLY A 221 -4.55 -2.77 33.10
N HIS A 222 -5.53 -2.77 34.01
CA HIS A 222 -6.86 -3.34 33.81
C HIS A 222 -7.28 -3.15 32.34
N MET A 223 -7.05 -4.15 31.50
CA MET A 223 -7.93 -4.39 30.39
C MET A 223 -9.23 -4.77 31.07
N ASP A 224 -10.20 -3.87 30.97
CA ASP A 224 -11.58 -4.17 31.24
C ASP A 224 -11.93 -5.38 30.37
N THR A 225 -11.80 -6.58 30.93
CA THR A 225 -12.32 -7.83 30.38
C THR A 225 -13.83 -7.84 30.58
N SER A 226 -14.50 -6.77 30.17
CA SER A 226 -15.83 -6.92 29.62
C SER A 226 -15.62 -7.55 28.25
N GLU A 227 -15.70 -8.88 28.18
CA GLU A 227 -15.98 -9.54 26.91
C GLU A 227 -17.19 -8.81 26.31
N PRO A 228 -17.08 -8.15 25.15
CA PRO A 228 -18.28 -7.75 24.45
C PRO A 228 -18.95 -9.06 24.07
N ASP A 229 -20.17 -9.30 24.57
CA ASP A 229 -21.02 -10.47 24.30
C ASP A 229 -21.33 -10.73 22.80
N ASP A 230 -20.65 -10.02 21.88
CA ASP A 230 -20.92 -10.03 20.43
C ASP A 230 -19.63 -10.06 19.58
N VAL A 231 -18.54 -10.67 20.08
CA VAL A 231 -17.35 -10.97 19.25
C VAL A 231 -17.67 -12.14 18.31
N LYS A 232 -18.21 -11.82 17.14
CA LYS A 232 -18.43 -12.80 16.07
C LYS A 232 -17.12 -13.11 15.34
N ALA A 233 -16.50 -14.25 15.66
CA ALA A 233 -15.40 -14.79 14.89
C ALA A 233 -15.91 -15.45 13.60
N VAL A 234 -15.21 -15.24 12.49
CA VAL A 234 -15.50 -15.90 11.20
C VAL A 234 -14.21 -16.53 10.69
N ASP A 235 -14.24 -17.84 10.51
CA ASP A 235 -13.14 -18.57 9.89
C ASP A 235 -13.25 -18.43 8.36
N ILE A 236 -12.21 -17.84 7.76
CA ILE A 236 -12.12 -17.65 6.32
C ILE A 236 -11.01 -18.55 5.80
N ASN A 237 -11.37 -19.57 5.01
CA ASN A 237 -10.37 -20.38 4.33
C ASN A 237 -9.72 -19.56 3.20
N VAL A 238 -8.40 -19.41 3.25
CA VAL A 238 -7.65 -18.60 2.29
C VAL A 238 -6.75 -19.51 1.46
N PRO A 239 -7.07 -19.75 0.18
CA PRO A 239 -6.15 -20.45 -0.72
C PRO A 239 -4.81 -19.72 -0.75
N TRP A 240 -3.71 -20.47 -0.74
CA TRP A 240 -2.36 -19.90 -0.73
C TRP A 240 -2.07 -18.97 -1.93
N THR A 241 -2.78 -19.17 -3.05
CA THR A 241 -2.69 -18.36 -4.27
C THR A 241 -3.40 -17.01 -4.18
N THR A 242 -4.24 -16.79 -3.16
CA THR A 242 -5.13 -15.61 -3.10
C THR A 242 -4.34 -14.31 -2.97
N GLY A 243 -3.32 -14.29 -2.11
CA GLY A 243 -2.43 -13.14 -2.02
C GLY A 243 -1.69 -12.88 -3.34
N LEU A 244 -1.38 -13.92 -4.12
CA LEU A 244 -0.73 -13.78 -5.43
C LEU A 244 -1.68 -13.19 -6.47
N LYS A 245 -2.93 -13.66 -6.51
CA LYS A 245 -3.99 -13.13 -7.39
C LYS A 245 -4.28 -11.67 -7.09
N PHE A 246 -4.36 -11.31 -5.80
CA PHE A 246 -4.55 -9.92 -5.39
C PHE A 246 -3.35 -9.05 -5.78
N VAL A 247 -2.12 -9.48 -5.50
CA VAL A 247 -0.90 -8.80 -5.99
C VAL A 247 -0.95 -8.57 -7.49
N TRP A 248 -1.29 -9.63 -8.24
CA TRP A 248 -1.28 -9.61 -9.69
C TRP A 248 -2.34 -8.67 -10.27
N ALA A 249 -3.51 -8.59 -9.63
CA ALA A 249 -4.59 -7.69 -10.06
C ALA A 249 -4.19 -6.20 -10.02
N PHE A 250 -3.20 -5.83 -9.19
CA PHE A 250 -2.74 -4.46 -8.99
C PHE A 250 -1.28 -4.22 -9.40
N SER A 251 -0.66 -5.17 -10.10
CA SER A 251 0.73 -5.06 -10.55
C SER A 251 0.96 -3.84 -11.45
N ASP A 252 -0.03 -3.44 -12.26
CA ASP A 252 0.01 -2.24 -13.11
C ASP A 252 0.06 -0.92 -12.29
N TYR A 253 -0.38 -0.97 -11.04
CA TYR A 253 -0.52 0.19 -10.16
C TYR A 253 0.67 0.37 -9.22
N SER A 254 1.40 -0.71 -8.89
CA SER A 254 2.53 -0.66 -7.97
C SER A 254 3.71 -1.56 -8.37
N PRO A 255 4.94 -1.02 -8.55
CA PRO A 255 6.13 -1.82 -8.72
C PRO A 255 6.44 -2.76 -7.56
N ARG A 256 6.02 -2.42 -6.34
CA ARG A 256 6.20 -3.30 -5.19
C ARG A 256 5.45 -4.61 -5.34
N CYS A 257 4.29 -4.60 -5.98
CA CYS A 257 3.52 -5.82 -6.23
C CYS A 257 4.36 -6.83 -7.05
N LEU A 258 5.09 -6.38 -8.08
CA LEU A 258 5.98 -7.26 -8.86
C LEU A 258 7.15 -7.79 -8.04
N LEU A 259 7.71 -6.99 -7.12
CA LEU A 259 8.82 -7.40 -6.26
C LEU A 259 8.45 -8.46 -5.22
N THR A 260 7.16 -8.57 -4.86
CA THR A 260 6.70 -9.62 -3.94
C THR A 260 6.80 -11.03 -4.53
N LEU A 261 6.75 -11.15 -5.86
CA LEU A 261 6.79 -12.42 -6.57
C LEU A 261 8.15 -13.13 -6.40
N PRO A 262 9.31 -12.51 -6.73
CA PRO A 262 10.62 -13.11 -6.50
C PRO A 262 11.01 -13.13 -5.02
N ALA A 263 10.55 -12.17 -4.19
CA ALA A 263 10.88 -12.17 -2.77
C ALA A 263 10.34 -13.41 -2.03
N LYS A 264 9.14 -13.90 -2.40
CA LYS A 264 8.61 -15.16 -1.88
C LYS A 264 9.42 -16.38 -2.34
N LEU A 265 9.85 -16.41 -3.60
CA LEU A 265 10.69 -17.48 -4.15
C LEU A 265 12.07 -17.53 -3.49
N LEU A 266 12.62 -16.38 -3.07
CA LEU A 266 13.92 -16.25 -2.42
C LEU A 266 13.86 -16.30 -0.88
N GLY A 267 12.75 -16.75 -0.29
CA GLY A 267 12.61 -16.87 1.18
C GLY A 267 12.58 -15.53 1.94
N CYS A 268 12.54 -14.40 1.23
CA CYS A 268 12.38 -13.10 1.84
C CYS A 268 10.93 -12.94 2.30
N ARG A 269 10.72 -12.91 3.63
CA ARG A 269 9.44 -12.57 4.28
C ARG A 269 9.07 -11.08 4.05
N CYS A 270 8.96 -10.65 2.80
CA CYS A 270 8.32 -9.42 2.41
C CYS A 270 6.95 -9.78 1.88
N THR A 271 5.93 -9.74 2.74
CA THR A 271 4.53 -9.88 2.31
C THR A 271 3.82 -8.54 2.45
N PRO A 272 4.03 -7.57 1.53
CA PRO A 272 3.32 -6.29 1.57
C PRO A 272 1.88 -6.36 1.02
N THR A 273 1.24 -7.53 0.99
CA THR A 273 -0.03 -7.73 0.27
C THR A 273 -1.12 -8.58 0.96
N PRO A 274 -0.88 -9.35 2.04
CA PRO A 274 -1.98 -10.00 2.76
C PRO A 274 -2.89 -9.01 3.48
N SER A 275 -2.37 -7.91 4.04
CA SER A 275 -3.11 -7.08 5.01
C SER A 275 -4.28 -6.30 4.42
N LEU A 276 -4.07 -5.61 3.29
CA LEU A 276 -5.17 -4.91 2.60
C LEU A 276 -6.21 -5.89 2.07
N TRP A 277 -5.78 -7.03 1.52
CA TRP A 277 -6.68 -8.07 1.04
C TRP A 277 -7.50 -8.67 2.19
N MET A 278 -6.86 -9.03 3.31
CA MET A 278 -7.53 -9.56 4.50
C MET A 278 -8.58 -8.58 5.03
N LEU A 279 -8.23 -7.30 5.18
CA LEU A 279 -9.17 -6.28 5.62
C LEU A 279 -10.34 -6.14 4.64
N SER A 280 -10.06 -6.08 3.34
CA SER A 280 -11.08 -5.98 2.30
C SER A 280 -12.03 -7.18 2.31
N LYS A 281 -11.50 -8.39 2.57
CA LYS A 281 -12.26 -9.63 2.65
C LYS A 281 -13.13 -9.67 3.91
N CYS A 282 -12.60 -9.26 5.07
CA CYS A 282 -13.38 -9.14 6.29
C CYS A 282 -14.54 -8.17 6.12
N LEU A 283 -14.31 -7.00 5.50
CA LEU A 283 -15.37 -6.03 5.22
C LEU A 283 -16.43 -6.59 4.27
N ALA A 284 -16.03 -7.34 3.23
CA ALA A 284 -16.98 -8.00 2.33
C ALA A 284 -17.85 -9.03 3.06
N GLU A 285 -17.28 -9.82 3.98
CA GLU A 285 -18.07 -10.77 4.78
C GLU A 285 -18.97 -10.05 5.80
N ILE A 286 -18.53 -8.95 6.41
CA ILE A 286 -19.37 -8.13 7.29
C ILE A 286 -20.58 -7.59 6.51
N GLU A 287 -20.37 -7.03 5.32
CA GLU A 287 -21.45 -6.55 4.46
C GLU A 287 -22.43 -7.68 4.08
N LYS A 288 -21.92 -8.87 3.77
CA LYS A 288 -22.74 -10.04 3.44
C LYS A 288 -23.60 -10.50 4.61
N HIS A 289 -23.08 -10.44 5.84
CA HIS A 289 -23.77 -10.96 7.02
C HIS A 289 -24.65 -9.93 7.74
N LYS A 290 -24.25 -8.65 7.74
CA LYS A 290 -24.96 -7.57 8.45
C LYS A 290 -25.66 -6.60 7.49
N GLY A 291 -25.51 -6.78 6.18
CA GLY A 291 -26.07 -5.90 5.16
C GLY A 291 -25.17 -4.70 4.83
N VAL A 292 -25.55 -3.95 3.79
CA VAL A 292 -24.79 -2.80 3.26
C VAL A 292 -24.70 -1.65 4.28
N ASP A 293 -25.74 -1.48 5.10
CA ASP A 293 -25.80 -0.39 6.09
C ASP A 293 -24.71 -0.52 7.18
N ALA A 294 -24.18 -1.72 7.41
CA ALA A 294 -23.11 -1.95 8.40
C ALA A 294 -21.77 -1.31 8.01
N ILE A 295 -21.57 -0.99 6.73
CA ILE A 295 -20.34 -0.39 6.20
C ILE A 295 -20.60 0.94 5.45
N ARG A 296 -21.80 1.51 5.60
CA ARG A 296 -22.22 2.73 4.93
C ARG A 296 -21.54 3.96 5.54
N ALA A 297 -21.22 4.94 4.71
CA ALA A 297 -20.69 6.22 5.20
C ALA A 297 -21.75 7.01 6.00
N PRO A 298 -21.34 7.79 7.03
CA PRO A 298 -19.98 7.93 7.55
C PRO A 298 -19.60 6.74 8.45
N ILE A 299 -18.39 6.20 8.27
CA ILE A 299 -17.89 5.10 9.09
C ILE A 299 -16.41 5.28 9.42
N SER A 300 -16.00 4.78 10.58
CA SER A 300 -14.60 4.63 10.98
C SER A 300 -14.34 3.16 11.32
N VAL A 301 -13.33 2.55 10.68
CA VAL A 301 -12.94 1.16 10.90
C VAL A 301 -11.46 1.12 11.23
N THR A 302 -11.09 0.44 12.31
CA THR A 302 -9.69 0.19 12.65
C THR A 302 -9.40 -1.30 12.62
N ALA A 303 -8.32 -1.67 11.95
CA ALA A 303 -7.80 -3.02 11.88
C ALA A 303 -6.40 -3.08 12.48
N GLN A 304 -6.15 -4.10 13.30
CA GLN A 304 -4.83 -4.44 13.81
C GLN A 304 -4.43 -5.80 13.25
N TYR A 305 -3.19 -5.91 12.79
CA TYR A 305 -2.67 -7.12 12.14
C TYR A 305 -1.74 -7.86 13.09
N ASN A 306 -2.28 -8.86 13.78
CA ASN A 306 -1.50 -9.70 14.68
C ASN A 306 -0.97 -10.91 13.92
N GLY A 307 0.34 -10.95 13.67
CA GLY A 307 1.00 -12.13 13.12
C GLY A 307 1.32 -13.11 14.24
N THR A 308 0.62 -14.25 14.30
CA THR A 308 1.01 -15.34 15.20
C THR A 308 2.36 -15.91 14.75
N ARG A 309 3.42 -15.69 15.53
CA ARG A 309 4.62 -16.56 15.46
C ARG A 309 4.15 -17.95 15.86
N LYS A 310 3.96 -18.87 14.90
CA LYS A 310 4.11 -20.29 15.25
C LYS A 310 5.58 -20.46 15.64
N SER A 311 5.80 -20.63 16.93
CA SER A 311 7.03 -21.15 17.49
C SER A 311 7.21 -22.57 16.96
N ASP A 312 8.02 -22.71 15.91
CA ASP A 312 8.60 -23.99 15.54
C ASP A 312 9.57 -24.40 16.66
N HIS A 313 9.06 -25.07 17.68
CA HIS A 313 9.79 -25.99 18.54
C HIS A 313 8.79 -26.90 19.24
N GLN A 314 8.51 -28.06 18.64
CA GLN A 314 8.42 -29.31 19.37
C GLN A 314 8.65 -30.46 18.39
N ILE A 315 9.91 -30.91 18.38
CA ILE A 315 10.27 -32.27 18.03
C ILE A 315 10.00 -33.08 19.30
N LEU A 316 9.06 -34.02 19.22
CA LEU A 316 9.21 -35.37 19.72
C LEU A 316 8.73 -36.31 18.62
#